data_AF-A0A6P6XQK1-F1
#
_entry.id   AF-A0A6P6XQK1-F1
#
_cell.length_a   1.000
_cell.length_b   1.000
_cell.length_c   1.000
_cell.angle_alpha   90.00
_cell.angle_beta   90.00
_cell.angle_gamma   90.00
#
_symmetry.space_group_name_H-M   'P 1'
#
loop_
_entity.id
_entity.type
_entity.pdbx_description
1 polymer ?
#
loop_
_entity_poly.entity_id
_entity_poly.type
_entity_poly.pdbx_seq_one_letter_code
_entity_poly.pdbx_strand_id
1 'polypeptide(L)'
;MAKNQAKKRSKIEMKKAEESRLKNEMNPFEIRHNKIKHKVLGRKIAKNEFGKPLINRNRAYKKREQTLLKEYKNTNKAGHGLRDLREQDANVRMIEKYRQEQNRIDFNHNDIIELTHKGRPLDEMIDDRIDSDDEHLDLFTRDDYVETSHFGGGEYGPSKSKKEILDEIMAEKARIKLQQEETINLTEQLDNKWNEIRNLIRHKGSNQTTMDKKSDRNDYDTLLQQLVFDDKNQVKESSLSKTTQSSTSADDQSTPDGQFRSKLNSIENLNDIGQILDTIKKMIDLLKSKVTRKSFILLKDRLIAIAEKQLKFTPKEMAILIVGAYFKELQTFIHLIILRTLNKIKYSNLMEISCAIFLNNFLLKSQSIDKFCPELFVHVDNLVRLCLPQSSTKIKLFHRLEYEIDCHLNVSKFNDSEVEENLRYKVSLTNLFDGIFKSNDSSLVKYNLAIQIFRLLSNLREKYSSSSTGFMLSSTIKMIDESIRPAVVSKQMNQILEEIFNKFETAEKSSNKSVIIVNNIKPKPFILPLLEPKFEDDLRLKPKYQCERKKLTKKYKREFKGAQREIRKDSKFLRDTYLKEVEKKDRIRKNKVKEILKDLSIQQGLYKKKK
;
A
#
# COMPACT_ATOMS: atom_id res chain seq x y z
N MET A 1 -50.75 -78.16 24.12
CA MET A 1 -51.53 -77.31 23.20
C MET A 1 -51.16 -75.81 23.21
N ALA A 2 -50.61 -75.25 24.30
CA ALA A 2 -50.28 -73.82 24.42
C ALA A 2 -49.18 -73.30 23.46
N LYS A 3 -48.14 -74.10 23.16
CA LYS A 3 -47.04 -73.69 22.23
C LYS A 3 -47.51 -73.46 20.78
N ASN A 4 -48.56 -74.16 20.32
CA ASN A 4 -49.11 -73.98 18.97
C ASN A 4 -50.02 -72.74 18.87
N GLN A 5 -50.65 -72.30 19.97
CA GLN A 5 -51.42 -71.07 20.00
C GLN A 5 -50.51 -69.82 20.00
N ALA A 6 -49.37 -69.87 20.71
CA ALA A 6 -48.36 -68.80 20.69
C ALA A 6 -47.71 -68.60 19.31
N LYS A 7 -47.36 -69.70 18.61
CA LYS A 7 -46.84 -69.64 17.22
C LYS A 7 -47.88 -69.16 16.20
N LYS A 8 -49.17 -69.43 16.42
CA LYS A 8 -50.25 -68.89 15.58
C LYS A 8 -50.47 -67.39 15.84
N ARG A 9 -50.42 -66.94 17.11
CA ARG A 9 -50.51 -65.51 17.46
C ARG A 9 -49.35 -64.69 16.88
N SER A 10 -48.11 -65.17 16.98
CA SER A 10 -46.96 -64.48 16.40
C SER A 10 -47.00 -64.40 14.87
N LYS A 11 -47.49 -65.44 14.17
CA LYS A 11 -47.72 -65.39 12.72
C LYS A 11 -48.84 -64.42 12.33
N ILE A 12 -49.90 -64.31 13.12
CA ILE A 12 -50.98 -63.34 12.90
C ILE A 12 -50.49 -61.91 13.15
N GLU A 13 -49.67 -61.69 14.17
CA GLU A 13 -49.03 -60.40 14.44
C GLU A 13 -48.03 -60.00 13.35
N MET A 14 -47.21 -60.94 12.86
CA MET A 14 -46.32 -60.69 11.73
C MET A 14 -47.12 -60.39 10.45
N LYS A 15 -48.20 -61.13 10.15
CA LYS A 15 -49.08 -60.82 9.01
C LYS A 15 -49.78 -59.47 9.17
N LYS A 16 -50.25 -59.10 10.36
CA LYS A 16 -50.81 -57.77 10.64
C LYS A 16 -49.75 -56.67 10.50
N ALA A 17 -48.51 -56.93 10.92
CA ALA A 17 -47.40 -56.00 10.76
C ALA A 17 -47.02 -55.85 9.27
N GLU A 18 -47.03 -56.92 8.49
CA GLU A 18 -46.75 -56.94 7.06
C GLU A 18 -47.86 -56.28 6.24
N GLU A 19 -49.13 -56.57 6.55
CA GLU A 19 -50.29 -55.84 6.02
C GLU A 19 -50.27 -54.36 6.41
N SER A 20 -49.79 -54.01 7.61
CA SER A 20 -49.62 -52.61 8.01
C SER A 20 -48.44 -51.94 7.28
N ARG A 21 -47.41 -52.70 6.89
CA ARG A 21 -46.28 -52.22 6.08
C ARG A 21 -46.70 -51.99 4.63
N LEU A 22 -47.48 -52.91 4.05
CA LEU A 22 -48.06 -52.79 2.72
C LEU A 22 -49.13 -51.68 2.66
N LYS A 23 -49.94 -51.50 3.71
CA LYS A 23 -50.81 -50.32 3.86
C LYS A 23 -50.04 -49.02 4.16
N ASN A 24 -48.81 -49.13 4.69
CA ASN A 24 -47.86 -48.03 4.88
C ASN A 24 -46.99 -47.79 3.65
N GLU A 25 -47.19 -48.48 2.52
CA GLU A 25 -46.83 -47.94 1.21
C GLU A 25 -47.69 -46.69 1.01
N MET A 26 -47.16 -45.59 1.56
CA MET A 26 -47.92 -44.38 1.74
C MET A 26 -48.34 -43.89 0.37
N ASN A 27 -49.65 -43.85 0.15
CA ASN A 27 -50.22 -43.41 -1.10
C ASN A 27 -49.52 -42.10 -1.54
N PRO A 28 -48.97 -42.04 -2.76
CA PRO A 28 -48.15 -40.92 -3.22
C PRO A 28 -48.90 -39.58 -3.20
N PHE A 29 -50.24 -39.58 -3.21
CA PHE A 29 -51.06 -38.38 -3.07
C PHE A 29 -51.16 -37.83 -1.63
N GLU A 30 -50.78 -38.61 -0.62
CA GLU A 30 -50.73 -38.15 0.78
C GLU A 30 -49.46 -37.37 1.11
N ILE A 31 -48.42 -37.50 0.27
CA ILE A 31 -47.11 -36.87 0.45
C ILE A 31 -46.94 -35.77 -0.60
N ARG A 32 -46.58 -34.57 -0.13
CA ARG A 32 -46.14 -33.49 -1.00
C ARG A 32 -44.61 -33.48 -1.08
N HIS A 33 -44.10 -33.66 -2.29
CA HIS A 33 -42.68 -33.62 -2.60
C HIS A 33 -42.27 -32.20 -3.04
N ASN A 34 -41.20 -31.67 -2.48
CA ASN A 34 -40.59 -30.42 -2.95
C ASN A 34 -39.31 -30.73 -3.73
N LYS A 35 -39.22 -30.26 -4.98
CA LYS A 35 -38.03 -30.46 -5.83
C LYS A 35 -36.83 -29.74 -5.23
N ILE A 36 -35.78 -30.50 -4.91
CA ILE A 36 -34.50 -29.97 -4.43
C ILE A 36 -33.77 -29.32 -5.62
N LYS A 37 -33.35 -28.06 -5.47
CA LYS A 37 -32.63 -27.33 -6.53
C LYS A 37 -31.16 -27.74 -6.65
N HIS A 38 -30.51 -28.06 -5.52
CA HIS A 38 -29.10 -28.43 -5.46
C HIS A 38 -28.94 -29.71 -4.63
N LYS A 39 -28.35 -30.75 -5.23
CA LYS A 39 -28.10 -32.02 -4.57
C LYS A 39 -26.79 -31.92 -3.78
N VAL A 40 -26.91 -31.76 -2.46
CA VAL A 40 -25.74 -31.77 -1.55
C VAL A 40 -25.61 -33.17 -0.96
N LEU A 41 -24.48 -33.84 -1.24
CA LEU A 41 -24.20 -35.19 -0.73
C LEU A 41 -23.94 -35.17 0.79
N GLY A 42 -24.26 -36.25 1.50
CA GLY A 42 -24.03 -36.39 2.94
C GLY A 42 -25.04 -35.68 3.86
N ARG A 43 -25.99 -34.91 3.31
CA ARG A 43 -27.03 -34.24 4.10
C ARG A 43 -28.17 -35.21 4.46
N LYS A 44 -28.55 -35.25 5.74
CA LYS A 44 -29.80 -35.91 6.17
C LYS A 44 -30.99 -35.25 5.47
N ILE A 45 -31.91 -36.06 4.95
CA ILE A 45 -33.18 -35.65 4.31
C ILE A 45 -33.80 -34.52 5.13
N ALA A 46 -33.88 -33.32 4.56
CA ALA A 46 -34.36 -32.16 5.31
C ALA A 46 -35.87 -32.26 5.52
N LYS A 47 -36.37 -31.78 6.68
CA LYS A 47 -37.81 -31.73 7.03
C LYS A 47 -38.70 -31.02 6.00
N ASN A 48 -38.11 -30.26 5.07
CA ASN A 48 -38.80 -29.50 4.04
C ASN A 48 -38.92 -30.23 2.70
N GLU A 49 -38.25 -31.38 2.51
CA GLU A 49 -38.26 -32.13 1.24
C GLU A 49 -39.59 -32.89 1.06
N PHE A 50 -40.17 -33.36 2.16
CA PHE A 50 -41.45 -34.06 2.20
C PHE A 50 -42.40 -33.40 3.20
N GLY A 51 -43.62 -33.12 2.76
CA GLY A 51 -44.72 -32.68 3.61
C GLY A 51 -45.85 -33.71 3.63
N LYS A 52 -46.63 -33.76 4.71
CA LYS A 52 -47.84 -34.58 4.83
C LYS A 52 -49.10 -33.70 4.99
N PRO A 53 -49.65 -33.14 3.89
CA PRO A 53 -50.71 -32.12 3.97
C PRO A 53 -51.99 -32.61 4.65
N LEU A 54 -52.43 -33.84 4.38
CA LEU A 54 -53.67 -34.39 4.92
C LEU A 54 -53.60 -34.56 6.44
N ILE A 55 -52.52 -35.16 6.95
CA ILE A 55 -52.29 -35.34 8.39
C ILE A 55 -52.20 -33.97 9.09
N ASN A 56 -51.49 -33.01 8.49
CA ASN A 56 -51.38 -31.65 9.04
C ASN A 56 -52.73 -30.92 9.05
N ARG A 57 -53.54 -31.07 8.00
CA ARG A 57 -54.90 -30.50 7.92
C ARG A 57 -55.80 -31.10 8.99
N ASN A 58 -55.76 -32.42 9.17
CA ASN A 58 -56.54 -33.11 10.19
C ASN A 58 -56.10 -32.69 11.60
N ARG A 59 -54.79 -32.62 11.87
CA ARG A 59 -54.26 -32.12 13.16
C ARG A 59 -54.71 -30.69 13.44
N ALA A 60 -54.66 -29.80 12.44
CA ALA A 60 -55.11 -28.42 12.59
C ALA A 60 -56.62 -28.33 12.80
N TYR A 61 -57.41 -29.18 12.12
CA TYR A 61 -58.86 -29.27 12.31
C TYR A 61 -59.20 -29.75 13.73
N LYS A 62 -58.57 -30.82 14.21
CA LYS A 62 -58.72 -31.29 15.61
C LYS A 62 -58.35 -30.22 16.63
N LYS A 63 -57.31 -29.41 16.36
CA LYS A 63 -56.94 -28.28 17.22
C LYS A 63 -58.07 -27.24 17.29
N ARG A 64 -58.68 -26.87 16.15
CA ARG A 64 -59.82 -25.94 16.11
C ARG A 64 -61.06 -26.50 16.82
N GLU A 65 -61.32 -27.80 16.68
CA GLU A 65 -62.39 -28.46 17.44
C GLU A 65 -62.15 -28.41 18.96
N GLN A 66 -60.89 -28.47 19.38
CA GLN A 66 -60.53 -28.37 20.79
C GLN A 66 -60.55 -26.95 21.34
N THR A 67 -60.28 -25.92 20.52
CA THR A 67 -60.24 -24.51 20.92
C THR A 67 -61.49 -23.77 20.47
N LEU A 68 -61.54 -23.36 19.20
CA LEU A 68 -62.57 -22.49 18.62
C LEU A 68 -63.98 -23.06 18.78
N LEU A 69 -64.18 -24.37 18.58
CA LEU A 69 -65.51 -24.97 18.75
C LEU A 69 -65.98 -24.96 20.21
N LYS A 70 -65.06 -25.13 21.17
CA LYS A 70 -65.40 -25.05 22.59
C LYS A 70 -65.73 -23.61 22.99
N GLU A 71 -64.94 -22.65 22.53
CA GLU A 71 -65.17 -21.22 22.73
C GLU A 71 -66.51 -20.80 22.12
N TYR A 72 -66.77 -21.19 20.87
CA TYR A 72 -68.02 -20.89 20.17
C TYR A 72 -69.25 -21.45 20.92
N LYS A 73 -69.18 -22.69 21.42
CA LYS A 73 -70.24 -23.28 22.27
C LYS A 73 -70.44 -22.58 23.60
N ASN A 74 -69.41 -21.89 24.09
CA ASN A 74 -69.40 -21.19 25.38
C ASN A 74 -69.63 -19.67 25.23
N THR A 75 -69.92 -19.16 24.03
CA THR A 75 -70.12 -17.72 23.75
C THR A 75 -71.09 -17.03 24.70
N ASN A 76 -72.20 -17.68 25.04
CA ASN A 76 -73.24 -17.13 25.92
C ASN A 76 -73.16 -17.67 27.36
N LYS A 77 -72.04 -18.28 27.76
CA LYS A 77 -71.84 -18.74 29.15
C LYS A 77 -71.09 -17.68 29.94
N ALA A 78 -71.71 -17.20 31.01
CA ALA A 78 -71.07 -16.34 32.00
C ALA A 78 -70.47 -17.19 33.13
N GLY A 79 -69.31 -16.77 33.63
CA GLY A 79 -68.58 -17.47 34.70
C GLY A 79 -67.49 -18.41 34.17
N HIS A 80 -66.35 -18.41 34.85
CA HIS A 80 -65.27 -19.39 34.65
C HIS A 80 -65.28 -20.35 35.85
N GLY A 81 -64.99 -21.63 35.63
CA GLY A 81 -64.75 -22.53 36.76
C GLY A 81 -63.60 -21.99 37.60
N LEU A 82 -63.81 -21.75 38.90
CA LEU A 82 -62.73 -21.45 39.82
C LEU A 82 -61.79 -22.66 39.84
N ARG A 83 -60.52 -22.44 39.47
CA ARG A 83 -59.48 -23.45 39.69
C ARG A 83 -59.13 -23.42 41.17
N ASP A 84 -59.22 -24.57 41.83
CA ASP A 84 -58.66 -24.70 43.17
C ASP A 84 -57.12 -24.67 43.06
N LEU A 85 -56.52 -23.58 43.54
CA LEU A 85 -55.08 -23.35 43.51
C LEU A 85 -54.34 -24.10 44.64
N ARG A 86 -55.08 -24.84 45.48
CA ARG A 86 -54.53 -25.59 46.62
C ARG A 86 -54.15 -27.03 46.28
N GLU A 87 -54.68 -27.59 45.18
CA GLU A 87 -54.49 -28.99 44.77
C GLU A 87 -53.27 -29.26 43.88
N GLN A 88 -52.47 -28.24 43.53
CA GLN A 88 -51.31 -28.42 42.65
C GLN A 88 -49.99 -28.49 43.44
N ASP A 89 -49.13 -29.45 43.08
CA ASP A 89 -47.75 -29.54 43.58
C ASP A 89 -47.02 -28.19 43.44
N ALA A 90 -46.30 -27.78 44.49
CA ALA A 90 -45.59 -26.50 44.54
C ALA A 90 -44.66 -26.28 43.33
N ASN A 91 -44.05 -27.35 42.81
CA ASN A 91 -43.19 -27.32 41.63
C ASN A 91 -43.93 -26.93 40.36
N VAL A 92 -45.14 -27.45 40.15
CA VAL A 92 -45.96 -27.12 38.97
C VAL A 92 -46.41 -25.67 39.03
N ARG A 93 -46.78 -25.19 40.22
CA ARG A 93 -47.16 -23.79 40.46
C ARG A 93 -46.02 -22.81 40.18
N MET A 94 -44.81 -23.14 40.62
CA MET A 94 -43.61 -22.34 40.35
C MET A 94 -43.29 -22.34 38.85
N ILE A 95 -43.33 -23.49 38.19
CA ILE A 95 -43.09 -23.60 36.73
C ILE A 95 -44.13 -22.81 35.93
N GLU A 96 -45.41 -22.86 36.30
CA GLU A 96 -46.45 -22.07 35.64
C GLU A 96 -46.27 -20.57 35.84
N LYS A 97 -45.91 -20.14 37.06
CA LYS A 97 -45.57 -18.73 37.33
C LYS A 97 -44.39 -18.25 36.48
N TYR A 98 -43.28 -19.00 36.48
CA TYR A 98 -42.11 -18.68 35.66
C TYR A 98 -42.47 -18.62 34.16
N ARG A 99 -43.31 -19.54 33.68
CA ARG A 99 -43.74 -19.56 32.28
C ARG A 99 -44.68 -18.41 31.93
N GLN A 100 -45.50 -17.95 32.88
CA GLN A 100 -46.36 -16.77 32.71
C GLN A 100 -45.53 -15.48 32.71
N GLU A 101 -44.53 -15.36 33.58
CA GLU A 101 -43.60 -14.23 33.60
C GLU A 101 -42.81 -14.12 32.29
N GLN A 102 -42.33 -15.24 31.74
CA GLN A 102 -41.66 -15.28 30.43
C GLN A 102 -42.57 -14.86 29.26
N ASN A 103 -43.89 -15.05 29.38
CA ASN A 103 -44.85 -14.67 28.35
C ASN A 103 -45.42 -13.24 28.53
N ARG A 104 -45.11 -12.57 29.65
CA ARG A 104 -45.55 -11.20 29.98
C ARG A 104 -44.64 -10.10 29.42
N ILE A 105 -43.92 -10.38 28.33
CA ILE A 105 -43.15 -9.36 27.63
C ILE A 105 -44.08 -8.71 26.60
N ASP A 106 -44.80 -7.67 27.03
CA ASP A 106 -45.57 -6.80 26.17
C ASP A 106 -44.62 -5.84 25.45
N PHE A 107 -44.48 -5.98 24.13
CA PHE A 107 -43.62 -5.13 23.29
C PHE A 107 -44.28 -3.81 22.87
N ASN A 108 -45.23 -3.27 23.66
CA ASN A 108 -45.87 -2.01 23.32
C ASN A 108 -44.94 -0.84 23.71
N HIS A 109 -44.27 -0.26 22.71
CA HIS A 109 -43.16 0.69 22.78
C HIS A 109 -43.53 2.11 23.29
N ASN A 110 -44.30 2.27 24.37
CA ASN A 110 -44.59 3.63 24.88
C ASN A 110 -44.55 3.80 26.41
N ASP A 111 -44.48 2.73 27.20
CA ASP A 111 -44.33 2.86 28.65
C ASP A 111 -42.87 2.54 29.01
N ILE A 112 -42.09 3.58 29.32
CA ILE A 112 -40.75 3.46 29.88
C ILE A 112 -40.92 2.95 31.31
N ILE A 113 -40.86 1.63 31.48
CA ILE A 113 -40.81 1.03 32.81
C ILE A 113 -39.38 1.18 33.30
N GLU A 114 -39.14 2.19 34.13
CA GLU A 114 -37.89 2.35 34.86
C GLU A 114 -37.77 1.18 35.84
N LEU A 115 -36.93 0.21 35.49
CA LEU A 115 -36.65 -0.95 36.33
C LEU A 115 -35.94 -0.43 37.59
N THR A 116 -36.55 -0.55 38.77
CA THR A 116 -35.96 -0.04 40.01
C THR A 116 -35.45 -1.19 40.89
N HIS A 117 -34.28 -1.02 41.51
CA HIS A 117 -33.76 -1.93 42.54
C HIS A 117 -33.48 -1.12 43.79
N LYS A 118 -34.03 -1.54 44.94
CA LYS A 118 -34.01 -0.78 46.21
C LYS A 118 -34.51 0.68 46.10
N GLY A 119 -35.48 0.94 45.22
CA GLY A 119 -36.12 2.25 45.10
C GLY A 119 -35.34 3.29 44.29
N ARG A 120 -34.27 2.90 43.60
CA ARG A 120 -33.59 3.74 42.59
C ARG A 120 -33.75 3.12 41.19
N PRO A 121 -33.86 3.93 40.13
CA PRO A 121 -33.83 3.40 38.76
C PRO A 121 -32.50 2.68 38.53
N LEU A 122 -32.55 1.49 37.94
CA LEU A 122 -31.36 0.68 37.67
C LEU A 122 -30.35 1.45 36.80
N ASP A 123 -30.82 2.37 35.97
CA ASP A 123 -29.99 3.17 35.06
C ASP A 123 -28.99 4.05 35.83
N GLU A 124 -29.40 4.61 36.98
CA GLU A 124 -28.49 5.33 37.89
C GLU A 124 -27.54 4.39 38.65
N MET A 125 -27.88 3.10 38.80
CA MET A 125 -27.02 2.12 39.47
C MET A 125 -25.97 1.51 38.55
N ILE A 126 -25.97 1.82 37.25
CA ILE A 126 -24.96 1.30 36.31
C ILE A 126 -23.60 1.98 36.54
N ASP A 127 -23.60 3.29 36.86
CA ASP A 127 -22.38 4.07 37.14
C ASP A 127 -21.90 3.94 38.60
N ASP A 128 -22.75 3.48 39.53
CA ASP A 128 -22.41 3.18 40.93
C ASP A 128 -21.79 1.78 41.12
N ARG A 129 -21.48 1.07 40.04
CA ARG A 129 -20.56 -0.07 40.13
C ARG A 129 -19.19 0.50 40.50
N ILE A 130 -18.90 0.51 41.79
CA ILE A 130 -17.53 0.50 42.26
C ILE A 130 -16.88 -0.65 41.48
N ASP A 131 -15.85 -0.36 40.69
CA ASP A 131 -14.97 -1.37 40.12
C ASP A 131 -14.50 -2.23 41.29
N SER A 132 -15.21 -3.34 41.52
CA SER A 132 -14.76 -4.35 42.44
C SER A 132 -13.50 -4.89 41.78
N ASP A 133 -12.40 -4.95 42.53
CA ASP A 133 -11.11 -5.49 42.10
C ASP A 133 -11.19 -6.94 41.54
N ASP A 134 -12.38 -7.54 41.63
CA ASP A 134 -12.81 -8.83 41.07
C ASP A 134 -13.36 -8.78 39.62
N GLU A 135 -13.61 -7.61 39.00
CA GLU A 135 -14.09 -7.56 37.60
C GLU A 135 -13.02 -7.97 36.56
N HIS A 136 -11.75 -8.07 36.97
CA HIS A 136 -10.71 -8.73 36.14
C HIS A 136 -10.83 -10.27 36.08
N LEU A 137 -11.79 -10.87 36.82
CA LEU A 137 -11.96 -12.32 36.97
C LEU A 137 -13.22 -12.89 36.28
N ASP A 138 -13.92 -12.14 35.43
CA ASP A 138 -15.01 -12.73 34.63
C ASP A 138 -14.46 -13.42 33.36
N LEU A 139 -13.82 -14.57 33.56
CA LEU A 139 -13.23 -15.40 32.49
C LEU A 139 -14.25 -15.85 31.42
N PHE A 140 -15.55 -15.79 31.72
CA PHE A 140 -16.62 -16.17 30.79
C PHE A 140 -16.93 -15.10 29.74
N THR A 141 -16.60 -13.83 30.01
CA THR A 141 -16.85 -12.68 29.14
C THR A 141 -15.62 -12.23 28.35
N ARG A 142 -14.43 -12.82 28.58
CA ARG A 142 -13.23 -12.55 27.78
C ARG A 142 -13.50 -12.83 26.30
N ASP A 143 -13.22 -11.82 25.46
CA ASP A 143 -13.35 -11.89 24.00
C ASP A 143 -12.56 -13.08 23.44
N ASP A 144 -11.38 -13.38 23.99
CA ASP A 144 -10.54 -14.51 23.59
C ASP A 144 -11.26 -15.86 23.67
N TYR A 145 -12.07 -16.07 24.72
CA TYR A 145 -12.82 -17.31 24.93
C TYR A 145 -14.07 -17.38 24.05
N VAL A 146 -14.77 -16.25 23.89
CA VAL A 146 -15.96 -16.17 23.02
C VAL A 146 -15.55 -16.37 21.56
N GLU A 147 -14.44 -15.78 21.14
CA GLU A 147 -13.89 -15.89 19.79
C GLU A 147 -13.42 -17.32 19.48
N THR A 148 -12.65 -17.94 20.38
CA THR A 148 -12.19 -19.33 20.21
C THR A 148 -13.34 -20.35 20.28
N SER A 149 -14.28 -20.22 21.22
CA SER A 149 -15.35 -21.21 21.42
C SER A 149 -16.54 -21.09 20.46
N HIS A 150 -16.87 -19.87 20.00
CA HIS A 150 -18.00 -19.65 19.09
C HIS A 150 -17.57 -19.52 17.62
N PHE A 151 -16.35 -19.06 17.36
CA PHE A 151 -15.88 -18.74 16.00
C PHE A 151 -14.65 -19.52 15.54
N GLY A 152 -13.92 -20.20 16.43
CA GLY A 152 -12.70 -20.99 16.15
C GLY A 152 -12.91 -22.32 15.41
N GLY A 153 -13.73 -22.33 14.35
CA GLY A 153 -13.92 -23.50 13.49
C GLY A 153 -13.04 -23.42 12.26
N GLY A 154 -11.75 -23.79 12.38
CA GLY A 154 -10.86 -23.85 11.21
C GLY A 154 -9.48 -24.45 11.44
N GLU A 155 -8.76 -24.03 12.49
CA GLU A 155 -7.33 -24.35 12.62
C GLU A 155 -6.96 -25.22 13.84
N TYR A 156 -7.79 -25.28 14.88
CA TYR A 156 -7.46 -25.95 16.14
C TYR A 156 -8.42 -27.11 16.48
N GLY A 157 -8.32 -28.21 15.73
CA GLY A 157 -8.85 -29.53 16.13
C GLY A 157 -10.37 -29.63 16.37
N PRO A 158 -10.85 -30.80 16.86
CA PRO A 158 -12.25 -30.99 17.23
C PRO A 158 -12.61 -30.08 18.42
N SER A 159 -13.81 -29.48 18.39
CA SER A 159 -14.30 -28.60 19.45
C SER A 159 -14.27 -29.31 20.81
N LYS A 160 -13.54 -28.76 21.78
CA LYS A 160 -13.48 -29.27 23.17
C LYS A 160 -14.89 -29.42 23.73
N SER A 161 -15.11 -30.47 24.53
CA SER A 161 -16.40 -30.69 25.20
C SER A 161 -16.66 -29.56 26.21
N LYS A 162 -17.93 -29.18 26.40
CA LYS A 162 -18.33 -28.17 27.41
C LYS A 162 -17.76 -28.46 28.81
N LYS A 163 -17.54 -29.74 29.14
CA LYS A 163 -16.92 -30.16 30.40
C LYS A 163 -15.44 -29.81 30.46
N GLU A 164 -14.68 -30.16 29.42
CA GLU A 164 -13.24 -29.86 29.32
C GLU A 164 -12.99 -28.36 29.37
N ILE A 165 -13.86 -27.59 28.72
CA ILE A 165 -13.81 -26.13 28.74
C ILE A 165 -14.06 -25.57 30.15
N LEU A 166 -15.05 -26.12 30.87
CA LEU A 166 -15.35 -25.70 32.23
C LEU A 166 -14.21 -26.06 33.19
N ASP A 167 -13.57 -27.22 32.99
CA ASP A 167 -12.41 -27.64 33.77
C ASP A 167 -11.19 -26.72 33.53
N GLU A 168 -10.96 -26.29 32.28
CA GLU A 168 -9.91 -25.33 31.90
C GLU A 168 -10.14 -23.96 32.56
N ILE A 169 -11.37 -23.44 32.50
CA ILE A 169 -11.75 -22.17 33.15
C ILE A 169 -11.61 -22.27 34.68
N MET A 170 -12.02 -23.38 35.29
CA MET A 170 -11.88 -23.57 36.73
C MET A 170 -10.41 -23.64 37.16
N ALA A 171 -9.56 -24.29 36.36
CA ALA A 171 -8.12 -24.36 36.63
C ALA A 171 -7.44 -22.98 36.52
N GLU A 172 -7.82 -22.18 35.52
CA GLU A 172 -7.30 -20.81 35.36
C GLU A 172 -7.79 -19.90 36.49
N LYS A 173 -9.07 -19.98 36.87
CA LYS A 173 -9.61 -19.24 38.02
C LYS A 173 -8.92 -19.62 39.33
N ALA A 174 -8.61 -20.89 39.54
CA ALA A 174 -7.87 -21.36 40.72
C ALA A 174 -6.44 -20.82 40.76
N ARG A 175 -5.75 -20.75 39.61
CA ARG A 175 -4.39 -20.16 39.51
C ARG A 175 -4.38 -18.68 39.84
N ILE A 176 -5.32 -17.91 39.29
CA ILE A 176 -5.40 -16.47 39.55
C ILE A 176 -5.67 -16.22 41.05
N LYS A 177 -6.55 -17.02 41.66
CA LYS A 177 -6.83 -16.91 43.09
C LYS A 177 -5.60 -17.22 43.96
N LEU A 178 -4.83 -18.25 43.61
CA LEU A 178 -3.58 -18.58 44.32
C LEU A 178 -2.57 -17.43 44.24
N GLN A 179 -2.42 -16.81 43.07
CA GLN A 179 -1.54 -15.65 42.89
C GLN A 179 -1.97 -14.48 43.79
N GLN A 180 -3.28 -14.21 43.89
CA GLN A 180 -3.80 -13.18 44.78
C GLN A 180 -3.50 -13.51 46.26
N GLU A 181 -3.73 -14.75 46.71
CA GLU A 181 -3.42 -15.18 48.08
C GLU A 181 -1.92 -15.05 48.41
N GLU A 182 -1.04 -15.37 47.45
CA GLU A 182 0.41 -15.16 47.57
C GLU A 182 0.76 -13.68 47.72
N THR A 183 0.13 -12.79 46.93
CA THR A 183 0.36 -11.35 47.03
C THR A 183 -0.10 -10.81 48.39
N ILE A 184 -1.25 -11.24 48.91
CA ILE A 184 -1.77 -10.82 50.22
C ILE A 184 -0.81 -11.27 51.32
N ASN A 185 -0.37 -12.53 51.30
CA ASN A 185 0.58 -13.04 52.29
C ASN A 185 1.91 -12.26 52.25
N LEU A 186 2.38 -11.90 51.05
CA LEU A 186 3.58 -11.08 50.89
C LEU A 186 3.37 -9.67 51.48
N THR A 187 2.20 -9.07 51.29
CA THR A 187 1.87 -7.76 51.88
C THR A 187 1.80 -7.82 53.40
N GLU A 188 1.21 -8.86 53.99
CA GLU A 188 1.20 -9.07 55.45
C GLU A 188 2.61 -9.23 56.02
N GLN A 189 3.50 -9.96 55.31
CA GLN A 189 4.90 -10.09 55.70
C GLN A 189 5.65 -8.76 55.65
N LEU A 190 5.38 -7.93 54.64
CA LEU A 190 5.98 -6.60 54.53
C LEU A 190 5.47 -5.67 55.65
N ASP A 191 4.18 -5.71 55.97
CA ASP A 191 3.60 -4.93 57.07
C ASP A 191 4.16 -5.36 58.43
N ASN A 192 4.34 -6.66 58.65
CA ASN A 192 4.96 -7.17 59.87
C ASN A 192 6.42 -6.72 59.99
N LYS A 193 7.22 -6.85 58.92
CA LYS A 193 8.60 -6.34 58.89
C LYS A 193 8.66 -4.83 59.08
N TRP A 194 7.72 -4.09 58.51
CA TRP A 194 7.61 -2.64 58.69
C TRP A 194 7.27 -2.29 60.14
N ASN A 195 6.35 -3.00 60.77
CA ASN A 195 6.02 -2.82 62.18
C ASN A 195 7.22 -3.14 63.10
N GLU A 196 7.99 -4.19 62.80
CA GLU A 196 9.26 -4.49 63.48
C GLU A 196 10.26 -3.33 63.34
N ILE A 197 10.50 -2.86 62.12
CA ILE A 197 11.38 -1.71 61.83
C ILE A 197 10.90 -0.45 62.54
N ARG A 198 9.58 -0.17 62.51
CA ARG A 198 8.95 0.97 63.17
C ARG A 198 9.15 0.93 64.69
N ASN A 199 9.07 -0.26 65.29
CA ASN A 199 9.31 -0.46 66.71
C ASN A 199 10.80 -0.33 67.07
N LEU A 200 11.71 -0.81 66.21
CA LEU A 200 13.16 -0.61 66.33
C LEU A 200 13.58 0.87 66.23
N ILE A 201 12.95 1.64 65.35
CA ILE A 201 13.21 3.08 65.17
C ILE A 201 12.73 3.90 66.39
N ARG A 202 11.73 3.42 67.15
CA ARG A 202 11.20 4.14 68.33
C ARG A 202 12.06 4.03 69.60
N HIS A 203 13.18 3.31 69.58
CA HIS A 203 14.13 3.24 70.71
C HIS A 203 15.53 3.79 70.38
N LYS A 204 15.61 5.08 70.03
CA LYS A 204 16.77 5.95 70.33
C LYS A 204 16.41 7.40 70.03
N GLY A 205 16.20 8.21 71.07
CA GLY A 205 16.03 9.66 70.88
C GLY A 205 15.22 10.35 71.97
N SER A 206 15.72 10.30 73.19
CA SER A 206 15.36 11.22 74.27
C SER A 206 15.72 12.68 73.94
N ASN A 207 14.79 13.59 74.28
CA ASN A 207 14.97 14.97 74.75
C ASN A 207 15.53 16.09 73.83
N GLN A 208 14.73 17.16 73.80
CA GLN A 208 15.07 18.60 73.79
C GLN A 208 15.60 19.26 72.50
N THR A 209 14.72 20.10 71.93
CA THR A 209 14.93 21.49 71.47
C THR A 209 16.34 21.94 71.07
N THR A 210 16.54 22.27 69.79
CA THR A 210 16.88 23.63 69.29
C THR A 210 16.70 23.69 67.76
N MET A 211 16.35 24.87 67.28
CA MET A 211 16.10 25.25 65.88
C MET A 211 17.21 24.78 64.91
N ASP A 212 16.83 24.32 63.71
CA ASP A 212 17.52 24.66 62.47
C ASP A 212 16.66 24.43 61.21
N LYS A 213 16.72 25.40 60.31
CA LYS A 213 16.00 25.49 59.03
C LYS A 213 16.41 24.38 58.06
N LYS A 214 15.44 23.78 57.37
CA LYS A 214 15.63 23.19 56.03
C LYS A 214 14.45 23.54 55.13
N SER A 215 14.58 24.68 54.45
CA SER A 215 14.04 24.86 53.10
C SER A 215 14.98 24.15 52.10
N ASP A 216 14.50 23.92 50.88
CA ASP A 216 15.29 23.54 49.69
C ASP A 216 15.39 22.04 49.35
N ARG A 217 14.35 21.23 49.64
CA ARG A 217 14.22 19.87 49.07
C ARG A 217 12.88 19.52 48.44
N ASN A 218 11.98 20.49 48.25
CA ASN A 218 10.68 20.24 47.63
C ASN A 218 10.60 20.75 46.19
N ASP A 219 11.48 21.66 45.76
CA ASP A 219 11.36 22.28 44.43
C ASP A 219 11.74 21.30 43.30
N TYR A 220 12.69 20.38 43.56
CA TYR A 220 13.12 19.39 42.57
C TYR A 220 12.05 18.30 42.36
N ASP A 221 11.41 17.84 43.44
CA ASP A 221 10.36 16.81 43.36
C ASP A 221 9.05 17.38 42.79
N THR A 222 8.76 18.66 43.09
CA THR A 222 7.61 19.36 42.49
C THR A 222 7.84 19.59 40.99
N LEU A 223 9.05 19.97 40.58
CA LEU A 223 9.42 20.15 39.17
C LEU A 223 9.40 18.84 38.38
N LEU A 224 9.86 17.73 38.98
CA LEU A 224 9.84 16.41 38.36
C LEU A 224 8.40 15.91 38.14
N GLN A 225 7.52 16.12 39.12
CA GLN A 225 6.09 15.81 38.94
C GLN A 225 5.48 16.67 37.83
N GLN A 226 5.82 17.96 37.76
CA GLN A 226 5.29 18.87 36.73
C GLN A 226 5.77 18.48 35.31
N LEU A 227 7.03 18.10 35.14
CA LEU A 227 7.62 17.65 33.86
C LEU A 227 7.00 16.35 33.33
N VAL A 228 6.63 15.42 34.21
CA VAL A 228 5.98 14.15 33.83
C VAL A 228 4.56 14.38 33.30
N PHE A 229 3.89 15.46 33.70
CA PHE A 229 2.54 15.80 33.21
C PHE A 229 2.53 16.70 31.96
N ASP A 230 3.59 17.47 31.71
CA ASP A 230 3.68 18.41 30.58
C ASP A 230 4.15 17.79 29.24
N ASP A 231 4.57 16.51 29.23
CA ASP A 231 5.07 15.78 28.05
C ASP A 231 3.99 15.46 26.98
N LYS A 232 2.80 16.08 27.05
CA LYS A 232 1.69 15.90 26.10
C LYS A 232 1.56 17.00 25.03
N ASN A 233 2.55 17.87 24.86
CA ASN A 233 2.58 18.82 23.74
C ASN A 233 3.79 18.60 22.83
N GLN A 234 3.53 18.07 21.62
CA GLN A 234 4.53 17.94 20.55
C GLN A 234 5.12 19.30 20.18
N VAL A 235 6.44 19.46 20.30
CA VAL A 235 7.15 20.63 19.76
C VAL A 235 7.82 20.26 18.43
N LYS A 236 7.39 20.96 17.38
CA LYS A 236 8.04 20.99 16.06
C LYS A 236 9.41 21.67 16.17
N GLU A 237 10.45 21.01 15.66
CA GLU A 237 11.75 21.64 15.44
C GLU A 237 11.63 22.73 14.36
N SER A 238 11.78 23.99 14.76
CA SER A 238 12.28 25.01 13.84
C SER A 238 13.10 26.07 14.57
N SER A 239 14.31 26.25 14.04
CA SER A 239 15.20 27.41 14.13
C SER A 239 15.78 27.77 15.50
N LEU A 240 17.06 27.46 15.70
CA LEU A 240 17.97 28.43 16.32
C LEU A 240 19.24 28.56 15.49
N SER A 241 19.48 29.78 15.04
CA SER A 241 20.70 30.23 14.38
C SER A 241 21.43 31.17 15.34
N LYS A 242 22.74 30.98 15.50
CA LYS A 242 23.80 32.00 15.27
C LYS A 242 25.12 31.63 15.96
N THR A 243 26.14 31.53 15.10
CA THR A 243 27.47 32.15 15.23
C THR A 243 28.33 31.85 16.46
N THR A 244 29.29 30.95 16.28
CA THR A 244 30.63 31.08 16.88
C THR A 244 31.67 30.89 15.79
N GLN A 245 32.34 32.00 15.44
CA GLN A 245 33.63 31.99 14.77
C GLN A 245 34.71 31.62 15.79
N SER A 246 35.80 31.07 15.26
CA SER A 246 37.13 30.87 15.84
C SER A 246 37.45 29.50 16.45
N SER A 247 38.63 29.00 16.02
CA SER A 247 39.42 27.85 16.48
C SER A 247 39.04 26.41 16.06
N THR A 248 39.05 26.11 14.76
CA THR A 248 39.47 24.78 14.26
C THR A 248 40.33 24.95 13.00
N SER A 249 41.56 25.45 13.16
CA SER A 249 42.47 25.71 12.03
C SER A 249 43.69 24.76 11.98
N ALA A 250 43.83 23.83 12.93
CA ALA A 250 44.99 22.94 12.98
C ALA A 250 44.71 21.50 12.48
N ASP A 251 43.52 20.93 12.75
CA ASP A 251 43.29 19.50 12.50
C ASP A 251 42.83 19.15 11.07
N ASP A 252 42.38 20.13 10.27
CA ASP A 252 41.88 19.84 8.93
C ASP A 252 43.00 19.56 7.91
N GLN A 253 44.22 20.08 8.09
CA GLN A 253 45.30 19.96 7.08
C GLN A 253 45.95 18.57 6.97
N SER A 254 45.79 17.70 7.98
CA SER A 254 46.35 16.33 7.95
C SER A 254 45.52 15.39 7.07
N THR A 255 44.23 15.69 6.89
CA THR A 255 43.31 14.89 6.09
C THR A 255 43.51 15.13 4.59
N PRO A 256 43.37 14.10 3.73
CA PRO A 256 43.52 14.25 2.28
C PRO A 256 42.57 15.31 1.70
N ASP A 257 41.39 15.51 2.30
CA ASP A 257 40.45 16.55 1.90
C ASP A 257 40.87 17.97 2.29
N GLY A 258 41.43 18.18 3.48
CA GLY A 258 41.95 19.49 3.86
C GLY A 258 43.20 19.85 3.05
N GLN A 259 44.04 18.87 2.71
CA GLN A 259 45.15 19.06 1.77
C GLN A 259 44.65 19.43 0.37
N PHE A 260 43.60 18.76 -0.12
CA PHE A 260 42.98 19.08 -1.41
C PHE A 260 42.39 20.50 -1.40
N ARG A 261 41.66 20.88 -0.35
CA ARG A 261 41.07 22.22 -0.19
C ARG A 261 42.14 23.32 -0.11
N SER A 262 43.20 23.08 0.64
CA SER A 262 44.33 24.01 0.73
C SER A 262 44.97 24.22 -0.64
N LYS A 263 45.27 23.13 -1.37
CA LYS A 263 45.85 23.20 -2.72
C LYS A 263 44.91 23.87 -3.73
N LEU A 264 43.61 23.60 -3.66
CA LEU A 264 42.60 24.24 -4.50
C LEU A 264 42.52 25.75 -4.25
N ASN A 265 42.59 26.19 -2.99
CA ASN A 265 42.67 27.61 -2.65
C ASN A 265 44.01 28.22 -3.10
N SER A 266 45.12 27.48 -3.00
CA SER A 266 46.43 27.95 -3.47
C SER A 266 46.45 28.23 -4.98
N ILE A 267 45.66 27.52 -5.80
CA ILE A 267 45.58 27.76 -7.25
C ILE A 267 45.09 29.18 -7.58
N GLU A 268 44.31 29.82 -6.71
CA GLU A 268 43.89 31.21 -6.94
C GLU A 268 45.05 32.20 -6.84
N ASN A 269 46.06 31.87 -6.03
CA ASN A 269 47.22 32.72 -5.75
C ASN A 269 48.44 32.43 -6.66
N LEU A 270 48.44 31.27 -7.33
CA LEU A 270 49.54 30.86 -8.22
C LEU A 270 49.36 31.45 -9.62
N ASN A 271 50.37 32.18 -10.11
CA ASN A 271 50.41 32.72 -11.47
C ASN A 271 51.41 31.97 -12.38
N ASP A 272 52.31 31.17 -11.80
CA ASP A 272 53.30 30.39 -12.53
C ASP A 272 52.73 29.05 -13.01
N ILE A 273 52.85 28.79 -14.32
CA ILE A 273 52.28 27.63 -15.02
C ILE A 273 52.91 26.33 -14.52
N GLY A 274 54.22 26.34 -14.23
CA GLY A 274 54.93 25.15 -13.73
C GLY A 274 54.39 24.70 -12.37
N GLN A 275 54.21 25.66 -11.46
CA GLN A 275 53.64 25.42 -10.13
C GLN A 275 52.18 24.96 -10.21
N ILE A 276 51.38 25.55 -11.10
CA ILE A 276 50.00 25.12 -11.34
C ILE A 276 49.96 23.66 -11.79
N LEU A 277 50.79 23.23 -12.74
CA LEU A 277 50.82 21.85 -13.22
C LEU A 277 51.20 20.85 -12.11
N ASP A 278 52.15 21.22 -11.25
CA ASP A 278 52.54 20.37 -10.12
C ASP A 278 51.46 20.30 -9.04
N THR A 279 50.74 21.40 -8.79
CA THR A 279 49.56 21.36 -7.89
C THR A 279 48.44 20.51 -8.47
N ILE A 280 48.18 20.55 -9.79
CA ILE A 280 47.20 19.70 -10.45
C ILE A 280 47.57 18.22 -10.30
N LYS A 281 48.82 17.83 -10.59
CA LYS A 281 49.28 16.44 -10.42
C LYS A 281 49.10 15.98 -8.97
N LYS A 282 49.55 16.78 -8.01
CA LYS A 282 49.40 16.51 -6.57
C LYS A 282 47.93 16.39 -6.15
N MET A 283 47.02 17.16 -6.75
CA MET A 283 45.60 17.02 -6.48
C MET A 283 45.01 15.76 -7.11
N ILE A 284 45.37 15.42 -8.35
CA ILE A 284 44.93 14.18 -9.01
C ILE A 284 45.38 12.94 -8.21
N ASP A 285 46.59 12.93 -7.66
CA ASP A 285 47.04 11.84 -6.81
C ASP A 285 46.25 11.75 -5.49
N LEU A 286 45.88 12.89 -4.90
CA LEU A 286 44.97 12.92 -3.74
C LEU A 286 43.57 12.39 -4.10
N LEU A 287 43.09 12.61 -5.34
CA LEU A 287 41.78 12.12 -5.77
C LEU A 287 41.66 10.58 -5.76
N LYS A 288 42.78 9.84 -5.85
CA LYS A 288 42.80 8.37 -5.77
C LYS A 288 42.40 7.84 -4.38
N SER A 289 42.47 8.68 -3.34
CA SER A 289 42.30 8.28 -1.93
C SER A 289 40.88 8.42 -1.34
N LYS A 290 39.85 8.56 -2.20
CA LYS A 290 38.43 8.85 -1.85
C LYS A 290 38.24 10.22 -1.17
N VAL A 291 37.90 11.20 -1.99
CA VAL A 291 37.63 12.60 -1.61
C VAL A 291 36.20 12.74 -1.08
N THR A 292 35.98 13.54 -0.03
CA THR A 292 34.65 13.72 0.58
C THR A 292 33.76 14.77 -0.10
N ARG A 293 32.49 14.81 0.30
CA ARG A 293 31.42 15.68 -0.22
C ARG A 293 31.73 17.20 -0.13
N LYS A 294 32.59 17.64 0.81
CA LYS A 294 32.84 19.07 1.05
C LYS A 294 33.75 19.71 -0.02
N SER A 295 34.84 19.03 -0.38
CA SER A 295 35.76 19.45 -1.45
C SER A 295 35.09 19.41 -2.82
N PHE A 296 34.19 18.45 -3.04
CA PHE A 296 33.31 18.40 -4.21
C PHE A 296 32.40 19.64 -4.32
N ILE A 297 31.74 20.04 -3.24
CA ILE A 297 30.85 21.22 -3.23
C ILE A 297 31.64 22.49 -3.57
N LEU A 298 32.82 22.67 -2.98
CA LEU A 298 33.67 23.83 -3.26
C LEU A 298 34.10 23.89 -4.73
N LEU A 299 34.48 22.75 -5.32
CA LEU A 299 34.86 22.68 -6.73
C LEU A 299 33.66 22.97 -7.65
N LYS A 300 32.48 22.42 -7.31
CA LYS A 300 31.23 22.70 -8.02
C LYS A 300 30.88 24.20 -7.99
N ASP A 301 30.96 24.85 -6.84
CA ASP A 301 30.62 26.27 -6.70
C ASP A 301 31.57 27.16 -7.52
N ARG A 302 32.86 26.79 -7.59
CA ARG A 302 33.83 27.46 -8.47
C ARG A 302 33.53 27.26 -9.95
N LEU A 303 33.14 26.05 -10.36
CA LEU A 303 32.73 25.80 -11.75
C LEU A 303 31.47 26.58 -12.13
N ILE A 304 30.51 26.74 -11.19
CA ILE A 304 29.33 27.59 -11.38
C ILE A 304 29.74 29.05 -11.61
N ALA A 305 30.64 29.58 -10.77
CA ALA A 305 31.15 30.94 -10.95
C ALA A 305 31.87 31.15 -12.30
N ILE A 306 32.59 30.14 -12.80
CA ILE A 306 33.21 30.16 -14.14
C ILE A 306 32.14 30.16 -15.24
N ALA A 307 31.09 29.35 -15.09
CA ALA A 307 29.98 29.28 -16.04
C ALA A 307 29.24 30.63 -16.18
N GLU A 308 29.10 31.36 -15.08
CA GLU A 308 28.48 32.69 -15.03
C GLU A 308 29.36 33.79 -15.66
N LYS A 309 30.66 33.84 -15.29
CA LYS A 309 31.60 34.89 -15.72
C LYS A 309 32.16 34.72 -17.14
N GLN A 310 31.81 33.61 -17.80
CA GLN A 310 32.41 33.13 -19.05
C GLN A 310 33.88 32.74 -18.90
N LEU A 311 34.29 31.61 -19.50
CA LEU A 311 35.66 31.13 -19.44
C LEU A 311 36.59 32.09 -20.18
N LYS A 312 37.55 32.69 -19.48
CA LYS A 312 38.55 33.61 -20.05
C LYS A 312 39.85 32.91 -20.42
N PHE A 313 39.87 31.57 -20.40
CA PHE A 313 41.02 30.74 -20.71
C PHE A 313 42.24 31.08 -19.85
N THR A 314 42.06 31.41 -18.58
CA THR A 314 43.21 31.60 -17.70
C THR A 314 43.80 30.24 -17.27
N PRO A 315 45.11 30.14 -16.99
CA PRO A 315 45.72 28.90 -16.50
C PRO A 315 44.99 28.33 -15.28
N LYS A 316 44.46 29.21 -14.42
CA LYS A 316 43.68 28.90 -13.20
C LYS A 316 42.36 28.21 -13.53
N GLU A 317 41.59 28.78 -14.45
CA GLU A 317 40.30 28.22 -14.87
C GLU A 317 40.49 26.87 -15.58
N MET A 318 41.53 26.76 -16.41
CA MET A 318 41.87 25.51 -17.09
C MET A 318 42.29 24.41 -16.09
N ALA A 319 43.03 24.78 -15.04
CA ALA A 319 43.37 23.86 -13.95
C ALA A 319 42.11 23.31 -13.26
N ILE A 320 41.15 24.18 -12.94
CA ILE A 320 39.89 23.81 -12.27
C ILE A 320 39.06 22.88 -13.17
N LEU A 321 38.98 23.16 -14.48
CA LEU A 321 38.27 22.30 -15.44
C LEU A 321 38.89 20.90 -15.55
N ILE A 322 40.22 20.81 -15.59
CA ILE A 322 40.93 19.53 -15.68
C ILE A 322 40.70 18.70 -14.43
N VAL A 323 40.86 19.31 -13.25
CA VAL A 323 40.67 18.63 -11.96
C VAL A 323 39.21 18.19 -11.80
N GLY A 324 38.27 19.04 -12.20
CA GLY A 324 36.85 18.73 -12.18
C GLY A 324 36.47 17.54 -13.08
N ALA A 325 37.16 17.33 -14.20
CA ALA A 325 36.82 16.27 -15.14
C ALA A 325 37.18 14.86 -14.64
N TYR A 326 37.98 14.75 -13.58
CA TYR A 326 38.21 13.49 -12.88
C TYR A 326 37.01 13.06 -12.02
N PHE A 327 36.09 13.98 -11.69
CA PHE A 327 34.84 13.64 -11.01
C PHE A 327 33.76 13.30 -12.04
N LYS A 328 33.26 12.06 -11.99
CA LYS A 328 32.24 11.55 -12.92
C LYS A 328 30.96 12.37 -12.87
N GLU A 329 30.60 12.90 -11.70
CA GLU A 329 29.40 13.68 -11.44
C GLU A 329 29.48 15.10 -12.04
N LEU A 330 30.68 15.68 -12.14
CA LEU A 330 30.89 17.03 -12.71
C LEU A 330 31.27 17.00 -14.18
N GLN A 331 31.62 15.82 -14.71
CA GLN A 331 32.08 15.65 -16.08
C GLN A 331 31.10 16.23 -17.12
N THR A 332 29.80 15.97 -16.95
CA THR A 332 28.76 16.51 -17.84
C THR A 332 28.65 18.03 -17.75
N PHE A 333 28.73 18.58 -16.54
CA PHE A 333 28.70 20.03 -16.32
C PHE A 333 29.89 20.73 -16.98
N ILE A 334 31.08 20.14 -16.87
CA ILE A 334 32.30 20.63 -17.52
C ILE A 334 32.18 20.54 -19.05
N HIS A 335 31.65 19.43 -19.59
CA HIS A 335 31.40 19.33 -21.02
C HIS A 335 30.46 20.44 -21.51
N LEU A 336 29.40 20.76 -20.77
CA LEU A 336 28.49 21.86 -21.11
C LEU A 336 29.17 23.23 -21.04
N ILE A 337 30.01 23.49 -20.04
CA ILE A 337 30.80 24.73 -19.97
C ILE A 337 31.68 24.85 -21.21
N ILE A 338 32.40 23.78 -21.57
CA ILE A 338 33.29 23.78 -22.73
C ILE A 338 32.51 24.00 -24.03
N LEU A 339 31.40 23.28 -24.23
CA LEU A 339 30.55 23.44 -25.43
C LEU A 339 29.97 24.86 -25.53
N ARG A 340 29.55 25.45 -24.40
CA ARG A 340 29.10 26.85 -24.34
C ARG A 340 30.21 27.83 -24.71
N THR A 341 31.46 27.54 -24.32
CA THR A 341 32.60 28.40 -24.65
C THR A 341 32.99 28.28 -26.11
N LEU A 342 33.07 27.06 -26.65
CA LEU A 342 33.36 26.81 -28.06
C LEU A 342 32.37 27.56 -28.95
N ASN A 343 31.07 27.49 -28.64
CA ASN A 343 29.99 28.17 -29.37
C ASN A 343 30.11 29.70 -29.44
N LYS A 344 30.95 30.31 -28.62
CA LYS A 344 31.18 31.76 -28.54
C LYS A 344 32.52 32.22 -29.12
N ILE A 345 33.39 31.29 -29.54
CA ILE A 345 34.71 31.63 -30.10
C ILE A 345 34.52 32.27 -31.47
N LYS A 346 35.17 33.42 -31.69
CA LYS A 346 35.13 34.17 -32.95
C LYS A 346 36.31 33.90 -33.88
N TYR A 347 37.39 33.29 -33.37
CA TYR A 347 38.61 32.95 -34.12
C TYR A 347 39.42 34.16 -34.59
N SER A 348 39.38 35.27 -33.84
CA SER A 348 40.08 36.52 -34.21
C SER A 348 41.59 36.48 -33.91
N ASN A 349 42.03 35.57 -33.04
CA ASN A 349 43.42 35.47 -32.57
C ASN A 349 43.93 34.01 -32.64
N LEU A 350 45.21 33.80 -32.94
CA LEU A 350 45.87 32.49 -32.86
C LEU A 350 45.74 31.85 -31.47
N MET A 351 45.71 32.67 -30.41
CA MET A 351 45.45 32.19 -29.05
C MET A 351 44.08 31.50 -28.94
N GLU A 352 43.02 32.09 -29.49
CA GLU A 352 41.67 31.52 -29.46
C GLU A 352 41.58 30.22 -30.25
N ILE A 353 42.27 30.15 -31.40
CA ILE A 353 42.37 28.94 -32.22
C ILE A 353 43.08 27.83 -31.44
N SER A 354 44.20 28.14 -30.79
CA SER A 354 44.94 27.18 -29.96
C SER A 354 44.11 26.70 -28.75
N CYS A 355 43.34 27.60 -28.12
CA CYS A 355 42.40 27.28 -27.05
C CYS A 355 41.28 26.36 -27.52
N ALA A 356 40.70 26.62 -28.70
CA ALA A 356 39.68 25.77 -29.30
C ALA A 356 40.23 24.37 -29.60
N ILE A 357 41.45 24.27 -30.15
CA ILE A 357 42.14 23.00 -30.40
C ILE A 357 42.37 22.22 -29.09
N PHE A 358 42.78 22.91 -28.02
CA PHE A 358 42.96 22.29 -26.70
C PHE A 358 41.64 21.75 -26.13
N LEU A 359 40.59 22.56 -26.12
CA LEU A 359 39.27 22.18 -25.61
C LEU A 359 38.64 21.02 -26.38
N ASN A 360 38.75 21.04 -27.71
CA ASN A 360 38.27 19.95 -28.57
C ASN A 360 39.03 18.64 -28.28
N ASN A 361 40.36 18.71 -28.13
CA ASN A 361 41.16 17.56 -27.71
C ASN A 361 40.78 17.06 -26.31
N PHE A 362 40.48 17.96 -25.39
CA PHE A 362 40.08 17.62 -24.03
C PHE A 362 38.70 16.93 -24.00
N LEU A 363 37.71 17.46 -24.71
CA LEU A 363 36.40 16.83 -24.87
C LEU A 363 36.53 15.44 -25.50
N LEU A 364 37.35 15.33 -26.55
CA LEU A 364 37.57 14.07 -27.25
C LEU A 364 38.21 13.01 -26.34
N LYS A 365 39.08 13.39 -25.41
CA LYS A 365 39.65 12.44 -24.44
C LYS A 365 38.71 12.14 -23.28
N SER A 366 37.95 13.13 -22.82
CA SER A 366 37.10 13.00 -21.64
C SER A 366 35.80 12.24 -21.95
N GLN A 367 35.18 12.43 -23.11
CA GLN A 367 33.90 11.77 -23.42
C GLN A 367 34.02 10.24 -23.52
N SER A 368 32.96 9.54 -23.13
CA SER A 368 32.74 8.13 -23.52
C SER A 368 32.37 8.04 -25.00
N ILE A 369 32.63 6.89 -25.62
CA ILE A 369 32.37 6.64 -27.06
C ILE A 369 30.87 6.80 -27.40
N ASP A 370 29.98 6.50 -26.44
CA ASP A 370 28.52 6.52 -26.65
C ASP A 370 27.89 7.93 -26.72
N LYS A 371 28.59 8.97 -26.25
CA LYS A 371 28.03 10.33 -26.16
C LYS A 371 28.35 11.11 -27.43
N PHE A 372 27.34 11.39 -28.23
CA PHE A 372 27.47 12.24 -29.42
C PHE A 372 27.35 13.74 -29.06
N CYS A 373 28.32 14.55 -29.49
CA CYS A 373 28.30 16.01 -29.35
C CYS A 373 28.37 16.69 -30.73
N PRO A 374 27.26 17.21 -31.27
CA PRO A 374 27.24 17.81 -32.61
C PRO A 374 28.08 19.08 -32.72
N GLU A 375 28.19 19.88 -31.66
CA GLU A 375 28.95 21.13 -31.67
C GLU A 375 30.44 20.88 -31.91
N LEU A 376 30.98 19.76 -31.42
CA LEU A 376 32.36 19.35 -31.67
C LEU A 376 32.63 19.17 -33.18
N PHE A 377 31.68 18.56 -33.91
CA PHE A 377 31.78 18.38 -35.36
C PHE A 377 31.71 19.73 -36.10
N VAL A 378 30.81 20.62 -35.67
CA VAL A 378 30.69 21.97 -36.23
C VAL A 378 31.97 22.78 -36.00
N HIS A 379 32.55 22.71 -34.80
CA HIS A 379 33.79 23.43 -34.49
C HIS A 379 35.01 22.89 -35.25
N VAL A 380 35.09 21.58 -35.48
CA VAL A 380 36.19 21.01 -36.27
C VAL A 380 36.02 21.34 -37.75
N ASP A 381 34.80 21.34 -38.29
CA ASP A 381 34.53 21.83 -39.64
C ASP A 381 34.92 23.32 -39.77
N ASN A 382 34.55 24.17 -38.80
CA ASN A 382 35.01 25.56 -38.73
C ASN A 382 36.55 25.69 -38.74
N LEU A 383 37.25 24.91 -37.91
CA LEU A 383 38.72 24.94 -37.83
C LEU A 383 39.38 24.46 -39.13
N VAL A 384 38.85 23.42 -39.76
CA VAL A 384 39.34 22.92 -41.05
C VAL A 384 39.17 23.98 -42.13
N ARG A 385 38.05 24.74 -42.12
CA ARG A 385 37.83 25.83 -43.08
C ARG A 385 38.85 26.96 -42.97
N LEU A 386 39.37 27.25 -41.77
CA LEU A 386 40.46 28.23 -41.59
C LEU A 386 41.77 27.81 -42.28
N CYS A 387 41.95 26.51 -42.53
CA CYS A 387 43.10 25.95 -43.23
C CYS A 387 42.95 25.99 -44.76
N LEU A 388 41.72 26.12 -45.29
CA LEU A 388 41.43 26.10 -46.73
C LEU A 388 41.72 27.47 -47.38
N PRO A 389 42.03 27.53 -48.69
CA PRO A 389 42.20 28.81 -49.38
C PRO A 389 40.90 29.63 -49.44
N GLN A 390 41.00 30.96 -49.33
CA GLN A 390 39.85 31.89 -49.27
C GLN A 390 38.88 31.78 -50.47
N SER A 391 39.32 31.24 -51.61
CA SER A 391 38.49 31.05 -52.80
C SER A 391 37.49 29.89 -52.69
N SER A 392 37.70 28.93 -51.78
CA SER A 392 36.85 27.74 -51.66
C SER A 392 35.75 27.86 -50.59
N THR A 393 35.70 28.96 -49.84
CA THR A 393 34.75 29.15 -48.73
C THR A 393 33.40 29.70 -49.22
N LYS A 394 32.57 28.88 -49.87
CA LYS A 394 31.12 29.16 -50.03
C LYS A 394 30.33 28.41 -48.95
N ILE A 395 29.52 29.14 -48.18
CA ILE A 395 28.83 28.66 -46.98
C ILE A 395 27.70 27.68 -47.36
N LYS A 396 27.59 26.55 -46.65
CA LYS A 396 26.37 25.72 -46.60
C LYS A 396 25.83 25.66 -45.16
N LEU A 397 24.60 26.17 -45.05
CA LEU A 397 23.48 26.01 -44.08
C LEU A 397 23.65 25.75 -42.57
N PHE A 398 24.80 25.46 -41.97
CA PHE A 398 24.84 25.15 -40.51
C PHE A 398 26.07 25.65 -39.75
N HIS A 399 26.75 26.68 -40.24
CA HIS A 399 28.00 27.15 -39.63
C HIS A 399 27.90 28.58 -39.08
N ARG A 400 28.16 28.72 -37.77
CA ARG A 400 28.27 29.99 -37.03
C ARG A 400 29.58 30.73 -37.34
N LEU A 401 29.97 30.83 -38.61
CA LEU A 401 31.04 31.76 -38.99
C LEU A 401 30.38 33.07 -39.39
N GLU A 402 30.03 33.89 -38.40
CA GLU A 402 29.97 35.34 -38.61
C GLU A 402 31.43 35.79 -38.73
N TYR A 403 31.85 36.12 -39.96
CA TYR A 403 33.22 36.43 -40.34
C TYR A 403 33.74 37.70 -39.63
N GLU A 404 34.77 37.54 -38.80
CA GLU A 404 35.85 38.52 -38.61
C GLU A 404 37.17 37.76 -38.84
N ILE A 405 37.53 37.49 -40.10
CA ILE A 405 38.75 36.73 -40.44
C ILE A 405 39.97 37.65 -40.40
N ASP A 406 40.49 37.87 -39.21
CA ASP A 406 41.82 38.48 -39.03
C ASP A 406 42.93 37.41 -39.01
N CYS A 407 42.60 36.15 -38.68
CA CYS A 407 43.56 35.05 -38.47
C CYS A 407 43.32 33.85 -39.40
N HIS A 408 43.58 34.01 -40.70
CA HIS A 408 43.51 32.91 -41.66
C HIS A 408 44.81 32.08 -41.67
N LEU A 409 44.72 30.74 -41.61
CA LEU A 409 45.89 29.85 -41.51
C LEU A 409 46.47 29.48 -42.89
N ASN A 410 45.62 29.38 -43.93
CA ASN A 410 45.95 29.04 -45.34
C ASN A 410 47.14 28.09 -45.55
N VAL A 411 46.87 26.80 -45.71
CA VAL A 411 47.92 25.78 -45.87
C VAL A 411 48.69 25.90 -47.21
N SER A 412 48.12 26.53 -48.24
CA SER A 412 48.76 26.63 -49.56
C SER A 412 49.91 27.64 -49.65
N LYS A 413 50.18 28.39 -48.58
CA LYS A 413 51.28 29.38 -48.53
C LYS A 413 52.61 28.80 -48.02
N PHE A 414 52.67 27.54 -47.59
CA PHE A 414 53.85 26.95 -46.95
C PHE A 414 54.63 26.03 -47.89
N ASN A 415 55.89 26.38 -48.15
CA ASN A 415 56.83 25.56 -48.91
C ASN A 415 57.76 24.76 -47.96
N ASP A 416 58.26 23.62 -48.44
CA ASP A 416 59.12 22.69 -47.66
C ASP A 416 60.41 23.35 -47.10
N SER A 417 60.85 24.50 -47.64
CA SER A 417 62.10 25.18 -47.25
C SER A 417 62.06 25.89 -45.89
N GLU A 418 60.87 26.15 -45.32
CA GLU A 418 60.71 26.81 -44.00
C GLU A 418 60.39 25.84 -42.85
N VAL A 419 60.29 24.54 -43.16
CA VAL A 419 59.80 23.51 -42.24
C VAL A 419 60.98 22.66 -41.73
N GLU A 420 61.82 23.23 -40.87
CA GLU A 420 62.81 22.43 -40.14
C GLU A 420 62.11 21.50 -39.13
N GLU A 421 62.64 20.27 -39.00
CA GLU A 421 62.09 19.15 -38.21
C GLU A 421 61.90 19.44 -36.71
N ASN A 422 62.51 20.51 -36.21
CA ASN A 422 62.37 20.96 -34.86
C ASN A 422 61.24 21.98 -34.79
N LEU A 423 60.04 21.49 -34.50
CA LEU A 423 59.11 22.03 -33.50
C LEU A 423 57.73 21.40 -33.70
N ARG A 424 57.64 20.10 -33.38
CA ARG A 424 56.35 19.45 -33.07
C ARG A 424 55.78 20.04 -31.79
N TYR A 425 55.33 21.29 -31.83
CA TYR A 425 54.53 21.81 -30.73
C TYR A 425 53.24 21.00 -30.71
N LYS A 426 52.99 20.32 -29.59
CA LYS A 426 51.65 19.90 -29.20
C LYS A 426 51.02 21.10 -28.49
N VAL A 427 49.76 21.41 -28.76
CA VAL A 427 49.03 22.36 -27.89
C VAL A 427 48.89 21.71 -26.51
N SER A 428 49.80 22.09 -25.62
CA SER A 428 49.82 21.79 -24.20
C SER A 428 49.60 23.07 -23.43
N LEU A 429 49.16 22.95 -22.17
CA LEU A 429 48.95 24.10 -21.29
C LEU A 429 50.22 24.95 -21.13
N THR A 430 51.40 24.34 -21.20
CA THR A 430 52.68 25.06 -21.18
C THR A 430 52.81 26.00 -22.36
N ASN A 431 52.63 25.49 -23.57
CA ASN A 431 52.86 26.23 -24.81
C ASN A 431 51.77 27.28 -25.05
N LEU A 432 50.54 27.03 -24.58
CA LEU A 432 49.41 27.94 -24.74
C LEU A 432 49.62 29.28 -24.00
N PHE A 433 50.36 29.28 -22.90
CA PHE A 433 50.59 30.47 -22.08
C PHE A 433 52.01 31.04 -22.17
N ASP A 434 52.89 30.43 -22.97
CA ASP A 434 54.31 30.84 -23.15
C ASP A 434 54.48 32.02 -24.12
N GLY A 435 53.42 32.79 -24.37
CA GLY A 435 53.46 33.98 -25.24
C GLY A 435 53.61 33.71 -26.75
N ILE A 436 53.81 32.46 -27.17
CA ILE A 436 54.01 32.03 -28.58
C ILE A 436 52.88 32.48 -29.51
N PHE A 437 51.65 32.55 -28.99
CA PHE A 437 50.45 32.86 -29.76
C PHE A 437 50.01 34.33 -29.70
N LYS A 438 50.84 35.25 -29.17
CA LYS A 438 50.49 36.69 -29.06
C LYS A 438 50.60 37.44 -30.39
N SER A 439 51.46 37.00 -31.30
CA SER A 439 51.66 37.62 -32.61
C SER A 439 51.01 36.79 -33.72
N ASN A 440 50.17 37.42 -34.55
CA ASN A 440 49.48 36.76 -35.65
C ASN A 440 50.36 36.51 -36.90
N ASP A 441 51.61 36.97 -36.92
CA ASP A 441 52.44 36.99 -38.13
C ASP A 441 53.32 35.75 -38.32
N SER A 442 53.40 34.87 -37.32
CA SER A 442 54.25 33.68 -37.41
C SER A 442 53.65 32.60 -38.33
N SER A 443 54.18 32.51 -39.55
CA SER A 443 53.89 31.49 -40.55
C SER A 443 54.05 30.06 -39.99
N LEU A 444 55.16 29.78 -39.28
CA LEU A 444 55.43 28.46 -38.71
C LEU A 444 54.40 28.04 -37.64
N VAL A 445 53.92 28.97 -36.82
CA VAL A 445 52.89 28.69 -35.81
C VAL A 445 51.55 28.37 -36.49
N LYS A 446 51.19 29.08 -37.56
CA LYS A 446 49.97 28.80 -38.34
C LYS A 446 50.00 27.41 -38.97
N TYR A 447 51.13 27.03 -39.56
CA TYR A 447 51.34 25.71 -40.14
C TYR A 447 51.23 24.59 -39.08
N ASN A 448 51.86 24.76 -37.92
CA ASN A 448 51.76 23.81 -36.81
C ASN A 448 50.33 23.67 -36.26
N LEU A 449 49.60 24.78 -36.14
CA LEU A 449 48.18 24.75 -35.75
C LEU A 449 47.34 24.00 -36.79
N ALA A 450 47.59 24.21 -38.08
CA ALA A 450 46.91 23.48 -39.15
C ALA A 450 47.14 21.95 -39.06
N ILE A 451 48.38 21.51 -38.84
CA ILE A 451 48.68 20.08 -38.60
C ILE A 451 47.87 19.53 -37.42
N GLN A 452 47.75 20.29 -36.33
CA GLN A 452 47.00 19.84 -35.16
C GLN A 452 45.49 19.76 -35.42
N ILE A 453 44.94 20.63 -36.27
CA ILE A 453 43.54 20.57 -36.71
C ILE A 453 43.29 19.29 -37.52
N PHE A 454 44.19 18.91 -38.43
CA PHE A 454 44.06 17.64 -39.16
C PHE A 454 44.23 16.41 -38.26
N ARG A 455 45.15 16.46 -37.28
CA ARG A 455 45.24 15.40 -36.25
C ARG A 455 43.98 15.29 -35.41
N LEU A 456 43.36 16.42 -35.05
CA LEU A 456 42.07 16.47 -34.37
C LEU A 456 40.98 15.78 -35.19
N LEU A 457 40.91 16.06 -36.49
CA LEU A 457 39.98 15.42 -37.42
C LEU A 457 40.20 13.89 -37.50
N SER A 458 41.45 13.45 -37.58
CA SER A 458 41.82 12.03 -37.57
C SER A 458 41.37 11.34 -36.28
N ASN A 459 41.65 11.93 -35.12
CA ASN A 459 41.24 11.38 -33.82
C ASN A 459 39.71 11.35 -33.65
N LEU A 460 39.00 12.36 -34.18
CA LEU A 460 37.54 12.41 -34.18
C LEU A 460 36.94 11.26 -34.98
N ARG A 461 37.48 11.00 -36.18
CA ARG A 461 37.03 9.88 -37.01
C ARG A 461 37.25 8.55 -36.31
N GLU A 462 38.42 8.36 -35.70
CA GLU A 462 38.77 7.12 -35.02
C GLU A 462 37.80 6.83 -33.87
N LYS A 463 37.52 7.84 -33.04
CA LYS A 463 36.62 7.70 -31.89
C LYS A 463 35.18 7.41 -32.29
N TYR A 464 34.68 8.03 -33.36
CA TYR A 464 33.30 7.85 -33.83
C TYR A 464 33.20 6.85 -34.99
N SER A 465 34.20 5.98 -35.18
CA SER A 465 34.22 4.96 -36.24
C SER A 465 33.05 3.98 -36.15
N SER A 466 32.64 3.62 -34.93
CA SER A 466 31.50 2.73 -34.67
C SER A 466 30.13 3.44 -34.72
N SER A 467 30.11 4.77 -34.73
CA SER A 467 28.86 5.53 -34.72
C SER A 467 28.35 5.76 -36.15
N SER A 468 27.05 5.60 -36.35
CA SER A 468 26.38 5.93 -37.62
C SER A 468 26.52 7.41 -38.00
N THR A 469 26.95 8.28 -37.08
CA THR A 469 27.14 9.73 -37.29
C THR A 469 28.36 10.10 -38.12
N GLY A 470 29.17 9.13 -38.57
CA GLY A 470 30.35 9.38 -39.40
C GLY A 470 30.07 10.14 -40.71
N PHE A 471 28.82 10.16 -41.18
CA PHE A 471 28.39 10.92 -42.37
C PHE A 471 28.59 12.43 -42.23
N MET A 472 28.56 12.99 -41.01
CA MET A 472 28.69 14.43 -40.78
C MET A 472 30.06 15.00 -41.20
N LEU A 473 31.11 14.17 -41.17
CA LEU A 473 32.47 14.54 -41.60
C LEU A 473 32.73 14.23 -43.09
N SER A 474 31.79 13.57 -43.79
CA SER A 474 31.98 13.25 -45.21
C SER A 474 31.98 14.52 -46.08
N SER A 475 31.20 15.54 -45.72
CA SER A 475 31.17 16.83 -46.39
C SER A 475 32.49 17.59 -46.22
N THR A 476 33.04 17.60 -45.01
CA THR A 476 34.29 18.30 -44.69
C THR A 476 35.46 17.73 -45.49
N ILE A 477 35.45 16.42 -45.71
CA ILE A 477 36.53 15.72 -46.42
C ILE A 477 36.43 15.89 -47.93
N LYS A 478 35.22 15.89 -48.49
CA LYS A 478 35.04 16.28 -49.88
C LYS A 478 35.55 17.69 -50.15
N MET A 479 35.30 18.63 -49.23
CA MET A 479 35.85 19.98 -49.34
C MET A 479 37.38 20.00 -49.25
N ILE A 480 37.98 19.25 -48.32
CA ILE A 480 39.45 19.12 -48.22
C ILE A 480 40.01 18.55 -49.53
N ASP A 481 39.38 17.52 -50.08
CA ASP A 481 39.82 16.88 -51.32
C ASP A 481 39.80 17.84 -52.51
N GLU A 482 38.65 18.52 -52.72
CA GLU A 482 38.46 19.45 -53.82
C GLU A 482 39.38 20.68 -53.76
N SER A 483 39.78 21.12 -52.55
CA SER A 483 40.50 22.39 -52.36
C SER A 483 41.98 22.27 -52.01
N ILE A 484 42.41 21.16 -51.39
CA ILE A 484 43.80 20.96 -50.95
C ILE A 484 44.57 20.04 -51.89
N ARG A 485 43.95 19.00 -52.47
CA ARG A 485 44.62 18.10 -53.42
C ARG A 485 45.21 18.82 -54.65
N PRO A 486 44.61 19.91 -55.16
CA PRO A 486 45.22 20.72 -56.24
C PRO A 486 46.34 21.67 -55.77
N ALA A 487 46.48 21.92 -54.47
CA ALA A 487 47.44 22.88 -53.92
C ALA A 487 48.81 22.21 -53.68
N VAL A 488 49.91 22.91 -53.96
CA VAL A 488 51.26 22.46 -53.58
C VAL A 488 51.36 22.56 -52.06
N VAL A 489 51.37 21.40 -51.41
CA VAL A 489 51.41 21.26 -49.96
C VAL A 489 52.65 20.48 -49.58
N SER A 490 53.24 20.81 -48.43
CA SER A 490 54.41 20.12 -47.87
C SER A 490 54.25 18.58 -47.80
N LYS A 491 55.37 17.85 -47.90
CA LYS A 491 55.38 16.37 -47.88
C LYS A 491 54.76 15.78 -46.61
N GLN A 492 55.03 16.41 -45.46
CA GLN A 492 54.56 15.95 -44.15
C GLN A 492 53.04 16.07 -44.02
N MET A 493 52.46 17.17 -44.52
CA MET A 493 51.02 17.38 -44.48
C MET A 493 50.30 16.43 -45.43
N ASN A 494 50.86 16.15 -46.61
CA ASN A 494 50.30 15.16 -47.54
C ASN A 494 50.23 13.75 -46.94
N GLN A 495 51.25 13.33 -46.18
CA GLN A 495 51.21 12.04 -45.48
C GLN A 495 50.04 11.96 -44.49
N ILE A 496 49.80 13.02 -43.71
CA ILE A 496 48.70 13.09 -42.73
C ILE A 496 47.34 13.10 -43.43
N LEU A 497 47.23 13.83 -44.54
CA LEU A 497 46.00 13.89 -45.34
C LEU A 497 45.68 12.53 -45.96
N GLU A 498 46.65 11.85 -46.57
CA GLU A 498 46.51 10.48 -47.08
C GLU A 498 46.07 9.49 -45.99
N GLU A 499 46.66 9.59 -44.79
CA GLU A 499 46.24 8.79 -43.64
C GLU A 499 44.76 9.01 -43.28
N ILE A 500 44.32 10.27 -43.31
CA ILE A 500 42.93 10.65 -43.05
C ILE A 500 42.03 10.08 -44.15
N PHE A 501 42.33 10.32 -45.43
CA PHE A 501 41.51 9.80 -46.53
C PHE A 501 41.33 8.28 -46.47
N ASN A 502 42.41 7.53 -46.23
CA ASN A 502 42.37 6.08 -46.07
C ASN A 502 41.47 5.64 -44.89
N LYS A 503 41.56 6.31 -43.73
CA LYS A 503 40.68 6.05 -42.57
C LYS A 503 39.21 6.35 -42.86
N PHE A 504 38.93 7.30 -43.76
CA PHE A 504 37.56 7.64 -44.14
C PHE A 504 36.97 6.66 -45.15
N GLU A 505 37.71 6.31 -46.20
CA GLU A 505 37.27 5.33 -47.21
C GLU A 505 37.01 3.95 -46.62
N THR A 506 37.91 3.46 -45.76
CA THR A 506 37.75 2.16 -45.09
C THR A 506 36.47 2.10 -44.26
N ALA A 507 36.17 3.16 -43.52
CA ALA A 507 34.97 3.24 -42.71
C ALA A 507 33.68 3.43 -43.54
N GLU A 508 33.72 4.15 -44.67
CA GLU A 508 32.57 4.23 -45.59
C GLU A 508 32.23 2.88 -46.24
N LYS A 509 33.25 2.07 -46.58
CA LYS A 509 33.08 0.70 -47.09
C LYS A 509 32.51 -0.24 -46.03
N SER A 510 32.87 -0.05 -44.75
CA SER A 510 32.38 -0.86 -43.62
C SER A 510 30.97 -0.46 -43.15
N SER A 511 30.55 0.77 -43.41
CA SER A 511 29.24 1.29 -43.04
C SER A 511 28.19 0.74 -44.00
N ASN A 512 27.64 -0.43 -43.68
CA ASN A 512 26.42 -0.91 -44.31
C ASN A 512 25.35 0.18 -44.21
N LYS A 513 24.96 0.77 -45.34
CA LYS A 513 23.84 1.73 -45.50
C LYS A 513 22.51 1.02 -45.23
N SER A 514 22.37 0.46 -44.04
CA SER A 514 21.15 -0.18 -43.60
C SER A 514 20.18 0.90 -43.17
N VAL A 515 18.98 0.88 -43.77
CA VAL A 515 17.88 1.74 -43.36
C VAL A 515 17.53 1.39 -41.91
N ILE A 516 17.68 2.34 -41.00
CA ILE A 516 17.35 2.13 -39.59
C ILE A 516 15.83 2.09 -39.46
N ILE A 517 15.28 0.91 -39.20
CA ILE A 517 13.85 0.74 -38.87
C ILE A 517 13.69 1.04 -37.38
N VAL A 518 13.37 2.30 -37.05
CA VAL A 518 13.19 2.77 -35.65
C VAL A 518 12.00 2.08 -34.96
N ASN A 519 10.98 1.72 -35.73
CA ASN A 519 9.73 1.14 -35.22
C ASN A 519 9.57 -0.33 -35.59
N ASN A 520 10.50 -1.19 -35.16
CA ASN A 520 10.29 -2.64 -35.25
C ASN A 520 9.57 -3.15 -33.99
N ILE A 521 8.39 -2.61 -33.69
CA ILE A 521 7.56 -3.08 -32.59
C ILE A 521 6.98 -4.43 -33.01
N LYS A 522 7.72 -5.51 -32.73
CA LYS A 522 7.16 -6.86 -32.82
C LYS A 522 5.95 -6.88 -31.88
N PRO A 523 4.73 -7.27 -32.34
CA PRO A 523 3.60 -7.40 -31.45
C PRO A 523 3.96 -8.47 -30.41
N LYS A 524 4.22 -8.04 -29.18
CA LYS A 524 4.35 -8.97 -28.06
C LYS A 524 2.98 -9.64 -27.90
N PRO A 525 2.90 -10.97 -27.74
CA PRO A 525 1.62 -11.60 -27.46
C PRO A 525 1.04 -10.94 -26.21
N PHE A 526 -0.09 -10.25 -26.36
CA PHE A 526 -0.76 -9.61 -25.23
C PHE A 526 -1.33 -10.74 -24.36
N ILE A 527 -0.69 -10.97 -23.22
CA ILE A 527 -1.17 -11.95 -22.23
C ILE A 527 -2.49 -11.40 -21.72
N LEU A 528 -3.58 -12.12 -21.95
CA LEU A 528 -4.90 -11.75 -21.41
C LEU A 528 -4.77 -11.63 -19.88
N PRO A 529 -5.20 -10.51 -19.27
CA PRO A 529 -5.14 -10.36 -17.83
C PRO A 529 -6.01 -11.43 -17.19
N LEU A 530 -5.39 -12.37 -16.47
CA LEU A 530 -6.07 -13.38 -15.69
C LEU A 530 -6.70 -12.69 -14.48
N LEU A 531 -8.03 -12.56 -14.48
CA LEU A 531 -8.77 -12.04 -13.35
C LEU A 531 -8.87 -13.10 -12.26
N GLU A 532 -8.56 -12.71 -11.03
CA GLU A 532 -8.77 -13.57 -9.89
C GLU A 532 -10.27 -13.83 -9.69
N PRO A 533 -10.69 -15.09 -9.49
CA PRO A 533 -12.08 -15.39 -9.21
C PRO A 533 -12.46 -14.78 -7.87
N LYS A 534 -13.53 -13.98 -7.87
CA LYS A 534 -14.09 -13.43 -6.63
C LYS A 534 -14.95 -14.49 -5.95
N PHE A 535 -14.38 -15.20 -4.98
CA PHE A 535 -15.13 -16.06 -4.06
C PHE A 535 -14.90 -15.61 -2.62
N GLU A 536 -15.85 -15.95 -1.75
CA GLU A 536 -15.75 -15.69 -0.31
C GLU A 536 -15.39 -17.02 0.36
N ASP A 537 -14.23 -17.09 1.01
CA ASP A 537 -13.73 -18.31 1.69
C ASP A 537 -14.66 -18.75 2.82
N ASP A 538 -15.12 -17.76 3.59
CA ASP A 538 -16.11 -17.95 4.64
C ASP A 538 -17.49 -17.48 4.18
N LEU A 539 -18.34 -18.45 3.80
CA LEU A 539 -19.78 -18.26 3.58
C LEU A 539 -20.54 -17.71 4.82
N ARG A 540 -19.85 -17.52 5.95
CA ARG A 540 -20.37 -16.96 7.20
C ARG A 540 -20.08 -15.46 7.27
N LEU A 541 -20.53 -14.71 6.27
CA LEU A 541 -20.50 -13.24 6.28
C LEU A 541 -20.98 -12.68 7.62
N LYS A 542 -20.14 -11.88 8.29
CA LYS A 542 -20.55 -11.01 9.41
C LYS A 542 -21.76 -10.18 8.96
N PRO A 543 -22.85 -10.10 9.76
CA PRO A 543 -24.07 -9.44 9.34
C PRO A 543 -23.83 -7.93 9.21
N LYS A 544 -23.72 -7.43 7.97
CA LYS A 544 -23.90 -5.99 7.72
C LYS A 544 -25.32 -5.60 8.13
N TYR A 545 -25.53 -4.44 8.74
CA TYR A 545 -26.84 -3.92 9.17
C TYR A 545 -27.94 -4.05 8.08
N GLN A 546 -27.59 -3.89 6.80
CA GLN A 546 -28.52 -4.08 5.67
C GLN A 546 -29.03 -5.53 5.53
N CYS A 547 -28.23 -6.54 5.89
CA CYS A 547 -28.62 -7.94 5.92
C CYS A 547 -29.63 -8.22 7.04
N GLU A 548 -29.53 -7.53 8.18
CA GLU A 548 -30.47 -7.68 9.29
C GLU A 548 -31.85 -7.14 8.94
N ARG A 549 -31.93 -5.94 8.33
CA ARG A 549 -33.20 -5.40 7.84
C ARG A 549 -33.86 -6.34 6.81
N LYS A 550 -33.07 -6.92 5.88
CA LYS A 550 -33.57 -7.92 4.93
C LYS A 550 -34.05 -9.21 5.63
N LYS A 551 -33.35 -9.65 6.67
CA LYS A 551 -33.73 -10.81 7.50
C LYS A 551 -35.04 -10.54 8.25
N LEU A 552 -35.18 -9.37 8.87
CA LEU A 552 -36.37 -8.93 9.60
C LEU A 552 -37.58 -8.80 8.68
N THR A 553 -37.43 -8.13 7.53
CA THR A 553 -38.52 -8.02 6.55
C THR A 553 -38.97 -9.39 6.02
N LYS A 554 -38.05 -10.34 5.82
CA LYS A 554 -38.39 -11.72 5.47
C LYS A 554 -39.14 -12.45 6.60
N LYS A 555 -38.72 -12.26 7.86
CA LYS A 555 -39.40 -12.82 9.04
C LYS A 555 -40.81 -12.24 9.16
N TYR A 556 -40.96 -10.91 9.11
CA TYR A 556 -42.24 -10.22 9.11
C TYR A 556 -43.18 -10.75 8.01
N LYS A 557 -42.73 -10.79 6.74
CA LYS A 557 -43.54 -11.29 5.63
C LYS A 557 -43.94 -12.76 5.81
N ARG A 558 -43.08 -13.59 6.41
CA ARG A 558 -43.38 -15.01 6.68
C ARG A 558 -44.43 -15.14 7.78
N GLU A 559 -44.25 -14.44 8.90
CA GLU A 559 -45.17 -14.49 10.03
C GLU A 559 -46.53 -13.87 9.68
N PHE A 560 -46.54 -12.71 9.02
CA PHE A 560 -47.76 -12.07 8.52
C PHE A 560 -48.58 -13.00 7.60
N LYS A 561 -47.92 -13.62 6.61
CA LYS A 561 -48.58 -14.61 5.74
C LYS A 561 -49.01 -15.87 6.51
N GLY A 562 -48.31 -16.24 7.58
CA GLY A 562 -48.68 -17.33 8.48
C GLY A 562 -49.98 -17.01 9.23
N ALA A 563 -49.99 -15.89 9.95
CA ALA A 563 -51.12 -15.38 10.72
C ALA A 563 -52.36 -15.20 9.84
N GLN A 564 -52.23 -14.52 8.71
CA GLN A 564 -53.35 -14.32 7.77
C GLN A 564 -53.92 -15.65 7.25
N ARG A 565 -53.07 -16.66 7.01
CA ARG A 565 -53.52 -18.00 6.57
C ARG A 565 -54.27 -18.74 7.68
N GLU A 566 -53.85 -18.63 8.93
CA GLU A 566 -54.57 -19.27 10.04
C GLU A 566 -55.91 -18.57 10.29
N ILE A 567 -55.96 -17.23 10.34
CA ILE A 567 -57.22 -16.47 10.46
C ILE A 567 -58.23 -16.89 9.39
N ARG A 568 -57.83 -16.94 8.11
CA ARG A 568 -58.73 -17.36 7.03
C ARG A 568 -59.28 -18.78 7.21
N LYS A 569 -58.47 -19.71 7.72
CA LYS A 569 -58.90 -21.09 7.98
C LYS A 569 -59.81 -21.17 9.21
N ASP A 570 -59.56 -20.35 10.22
CA ASP A 570 -60.36 -20.26 11.43
C ASP A 570 -61.74 -19.65 11.11
N SER A 571 -61.78 -18.57 10.34
CA SER A 571 -63.04 -18.02 9.80
C SER A 571 -63.81 -19.04 8.96
N LYS A 572 -63.11 -19.81 8.11
CA LYS A 572 -63.76 -20.88 7.34
C LYS A 572 -64.34 -21.96 8.26
N PHE A 573 -63.58 -22.41 9.26
CA PHE A 573 -64.05 -23.40 10.22
C PHE A 573 -65.30 -22.92 10.96
N LEU A 574 -65.28 -21.69 11.48
CA LEU A 574 -66.44 -21.10 12.18
C LEU A 574 -67.65 -20.97 11.26
N ARG A 575 -67.45 -20.56 10.00
CA ARG A 575 -68.51 -20.51 8.99
C ARG A 575 -69.12 -21.89 8.74
N ASP A 576 -68.27 -22.92 8.55
CA ASP A 576 -68.72 -24.29 8.31
C ASP A 576 -69.46 -24.86 9.54
N THR A 577 -69.01 -24.55 10.76
CA THR A 577 -69.70 -24.98 11.99
C THR A 577 -71.05 -24.28 12.15
N TYR A 578 -71.10 -22.96 11.89
CA TYR A 578 -72.32 -22.18 11.95
C TYR A 578 -73.36 -22.70 10.94
N LEU A 579 -72.95 -22.93 9.69
CA LEU A 579 -73.83 -23.47 8.65
C LEU A 579 -74.39 -24.84 9.04
N LYS A 580 -73.54 -25.76 9.53
CA LYS A 580 -73.99 -27.08 10.01
C LYS A 580 -75.00 -26.98 11.16
N GLU A 581 -74.84 -26.01 12.06
CA GLU A 581 -75.79 -25.77 13.14
C GLU A 581 -77.13 -25.23 12.63
N VAL A 582 -77.10 -24.28 11.69
CA VAL A 582 -78.30 -23.74 11.04
C VAL A 582 -79.05 -24.86 10.32
N GLU A 583 -78.37 -25.64 9.48
CA GLU A 583 -78.97 -26.80 8.79
C GLU A 583 -79.58 -27.81 9.77
N LYS A 584 -78.89 -28.09 10.89
CA LYS A 584 -79.40 -29.00 11.92
C LYS A 584 -80.64 -28.42 12.60
N LYS A 585 -80.64 -27.13 12.97
CA LYS A 585 -81.79 -26.44 13.57
C LYS A 585 -82.98 -26.44 12.63
N ASP A 586 -82.77 -26.13 11.35
CA ASP A 586 -83.82 -26.16 10.33
C ASP A 586 -84.39 -27.55 10.11
N ARG A 587 -83.54 -28.59 10.07
CA ARG A 587 -84.01 -29.99 9.98
C ARG A 587 -84.88 -30.36 11.18
N ILE A 588 -84.44 -30.01 12.39
CA ILE A 588 -85.22 -30.27 13.62
C ILE A 588 -86.54 -29.51 13.57
N ARG A 589 -86.53 -28.23 13.21
CA ARG A 589 -87.73 -27.39 13.09
C ARG A 589 -88.71 -27.96 12.07
N LYS A 590 -88.24 -28.31 10.86
CA LYS A 590 -89.07 -28.92 9.81
C LYS A 590 -89.71 -30.23 10.27
N ASN A 591 -88.93 -31.11 10.93
CA ASN A 591 -89.45 -32.36 11.47
C ASN A 591 -90.52 -32.13 12.55
N LYS A 592 -90.28 -31.24 13.52
CA LYS A 592 -91.26 -30.90 14.56
C LYS A 592 -92.54 -30.29 13.99
N VAL A 593 -92.41 -29.35 13.05
CA VAL A 593 -93.58 -28.74 12.37
C VAL A 593 -94.38 -29.82 11.64
N LYS A 594 -93.71 -30.75 10.95
CA LYS A 594 -94.37 -31.86 10.26
C LYS A 594 -95.13 -32.77 11.23
N GLU A 595 -94.56 -33.05 12.40
CA GLU A 595 -95.19 -33.84 13.46
C GLU A 595 -96.41 -33.13 14.06
N ILE A 596 -96.28 -31.84 14.42
CA ILE A 596 -97.41 -31.03 14.92
C ILE A 596 -98.55 -30.94 13.91
N LEU A 597 -98.24 -30.73 12.62
CA LEU A 597 -99.25 -30.71 11.55
C LEU A 597 -99.92 -32.07 11.38
N LYS A 598 -99.18 -33.16 11.55
CA LYS A 598 -99.73 -34.52 11.52
C LYS A 598 -100.71 -34.71 12.69
N ASP A 599 -100.34 -34.32 13.91
CA ASP A 599 -101.20 -34.43 15.09
C ASP A 599 -102.46 -33.56 14.97
N LEU A 600 -102.32 -32.33 14.48
CA LEU A 600 -103.45 -31.42 14.23
C LEU A 600 -104.41 -32.01 13.19
N SER A 601 -103.89 -32.63 12.12
CA SER A 601 -104.70 -33.33 11.13
C SER A 601 -105.48 -34.50 11.74
N ILE A 602 -104.86 -35.28 12.64
CA ILE A 602 -105.54 -36.36 13.38
C ILE A 602 -106.66 -35.79 14.25
N GLN A 603 -106.41 -34.71 15.00
CA GLN A 603 -107.43 -34.05 15.84
C GLN A 603 -108.60 -33.52 15.00
N GLN A 604 -108.32 -32.90 13.86
CA GLN A 604 -109.37 -32.43 12.95
C GLN A 604 -110.21 -33.61 12.43
N GLY A 605 -109.57 -34.73 12.11
CA GLY A 605 -110.25 -35.97 11.74
C GLY A 605 -111.16 -36.51 12.86
N LEU A 606 -110.69 -36.50 14.12
CA LEU A 606 -111.49 -36.90 15.28
C LEU A 606 -112.66 -35.94 15.53
N TYR A 607 -112.44 -34.62 15.41
CA TYR A 607 -113.50 -33.61 15.55
C TYR A 607 -114.59 -33.78 14.49
N LYS A 608 -114.20 -33.99 13.22
CA LYS A 608 -115.14 -34.28 12.13
C LYS A 608 -115.93 -35.59 12.31
N LYS A 609 -115.44 -36.55 13.10
CA LYS A 609 -116.16 -37.77 13.46
C LYS A 609 -117.15 -37.58 14.62
N LYS A 610 -116.95 -36.55 15.46
CA LYS A 610 -117.82 -36.24 16.61
C LYS A 610 -119.02 -35.36 16.24
N LYS A 611 -118.85 -34.48 15.25
CA LYS A 611 -119.97 -33.85 14.53
C LYS A 611 -120.60 -34.88 13.61
#